data_AF-A0AAN8UTN6-F1
#
_entry.id   AF-A0AAN8UTN6-F1
#
_cell.length_a   1.000
_cell.length_b   1.000
_cell.length_c   1.000
_cell.angle_alpha   90.00
_cell.angle_beta   90.00
_cell.angle_gamma   90.00
#
_symmetry.space_group_name_H-M   'P 1'
#
loop_
_entity.id
_entity.type
_entity.pdbx_description
1 polymer ?
#
loop_
_entity_poly.entity_id
_entity_poly.type
_entity_poly.pdbx_seq_one_letter_code
_entity_poly.pdbx_strand_id
1 'polypeptide(L)'
;MIKAVLVINDKGKPRLSKFYEFQPPEKQQELIRSVYGVLCSRPENVSNFVQSNQLFGLDSRLVYKTFATLYFVFIFDSSENELAMLDLMQVFVETLDKCFSNVCELDIVFNFSKVHTILDEIILGGQVLETSSTEIMKAVDEISRLEKASNAMTLVPKSIATWQSR
;
A
#
# COMPACT_ATOMS: atom_id res chain seq x y z
N MET A 1 -2.80 -6.85 14.93
CA MET A 1 -3.25 -5.85 13.93
C MET A 1 -2.17 -5.67 12.88
N ILE A 2 -2.52 -5.20 11.68
CA ILE A 2 -1.53 -4.80 10.66
C ILE A 2 -0.96 -3.42 11.04
N LYS A 3 0.35 -3.35 11.21
CA LYS A 3 1.07 -2.13 11.63
C LYS A 3 1.54 -1.31 10.44
N ALA A 4 2.07 -1.97 9.40
CA ALA A 4 2.55 -1.29 8.21
C ALA A 4 2.56 -2.22 6.98
N VAL A 5 2.41 -1.61 5.81
CA VAL A 5 2.58 -2.23 4.49
C VAL A 5 3.63 -1.45 3.71
N LEU A 6 4.66 -2.15 3.25
CA LEU A 6 5.78 -1.57 2.53
C LEU A 6 6.00 -2.30 1.20
N VAL A 7 6.32 -1.55 0.17
CA VAL A 7 6.83 -2.08 -1.11
C VAL A 7 8.17 -1.41 -1.37
N ILE A 8 9.23 -2.20 -1.45
CA ILE A 8 10.62 -1.72 -1.54
C ILE A 8 11.29 -2.35 -2.76
N ASN A 9 12.02 -1.56 -3.55
CA ASN A 9 12.79 -2.10 -4.67
C ASN A 9 14.09 -2.81 -4.23
N ASP A 10 14.68 -3.57 -5.14
CA ASP A 10 16.00 -4.20 -5.07
C ASP A 10 17.14 -3.29 -4.57
N LYS A 11 17.02 -1.98 -4.78
CA LYS A 11 17.96 -0.93 -4.32
C LYS A 11 17.62 -0.31 -2.96
N GLY A 12 16.62 -0.84 -2.24
CA GLY A 12 16.20 -0.33 -0.92
C GLY A 12 15.38 0.96 -0.97
N LYS A 13 14.87 1.36 -2.14
CA LYS A 13 14.00 2.53 -2.29
C LYS A 13 12.54 2.13 -2.06
N PRO A 14 11.82 2.77 -1.11
CA PRO A 14 10.40 2.51 -0.92
C PRO A 14 9.59 3.06 -2.11
N ARG A 15 8.69 2.24 -2.64
CA ARG A 15 7.70 2.61 -3.67
C ARG A 15 6.32 2.83 -3.06
N LEU A 16 6.02 2.13 -1.99
CA LEU A 16 4.82 2.29 -1.17
C LEU A 16 5.23 2.18 0.29
N SER A 17 4.70 3.07 1.12
CA SER A 17 4.86 2.99 2.57
C SER A 17 3.58 3.48 3.24
N LYS A 18 2.85 2.56 3.87
CA LYS A 18 1.64 2.87 4.64
C LYS A 18 1.85 2.36 6.07
N PHE A 19 1.74 3.27 7.03
CA PHE A 19 1.80 2.98 8.45
C PHE A 19 0.42 3.22 9.05
N TYR A 20 -0.13 2.23 9.75
CA TYR A 20 -1.43 2.31 10.41
C TYR A 20 -1.28 2.79 11.87
N GLU A 21 -0.10 2.61 12.45
CA GLU A 21 0.27 3.21 13.73
C GLU A 21 1.07 4.48 13.52
N PHE A 22 0.82 5.49 14.35
CA PHE A 22 1.59 6.72 14.32
C PHE A 22 3.06 6.43 14.71
N GLN A 23 3.97 6.78 13.81
CA GLN A 23 5.41 6.73 14.03
C GLN A 23 6.04 8.02 13.49
N PRO A 24 7.02 8.62 14.21
CA PRO A 24 7.81 9.72 13.68
C PRO A 24 8.46 9.35 12.34
N PRO A 25 8.58 10.31 11.40
CA PRO A 25 9.13 10.04 10.07
C PRO A 25 10.57 9.49 10.12
N GLU A 26 11.36 9.88 11.13
CA GLU A 26 12.72 9.37 11.35
C GLU A 26 12.70 7.87 11.64
N LYS A 27 11.77 7.42 12.52
CA LYS A 27 11.59 6.01 12.86
C LYS A 27 11.04 5.21 11.69
N GLN A 28 10.12 5.78 10.89
CA GLN A 28 9.63 5.13 9.68
C GLN A 28 10.77 4.86 8.69
N GLN A 29 11.64 5.83 8.49
CA GLN A 29 12.78 5.71 7.59
C GLN A 29 13.83 4.70 8.10
N GLU A 30 14.08 4.68 9.41
CA GLU A 30 14.94 3.68 10.07
C GLU A 30 14.36 2.26 9.93
N LEU A 31 13.05 2.10 10.10
CA LEU A 31 12.36 0.82 9.94
C LEU A 31 12.51 0.30 8.51
N ILE A 32 12.26 1.15 7.50
CA ILE A 32 12.37 0.76 6.09
C ILE A 32 13.81 0.30 5.77
N ARG A 33 14.83 1.00 6.28
CA ARG A 33 16.24 0.61 6.09
C ARG A 33 16.56 -0.71 6.78
N SER A 34 16.07 -0.90 8.00
CA SER A 34 16.26 -2.12 8.78
C SER A 34 15.59 -3.33 8.12
N VAL A 35 14.34 -3.17 7.65
CA VAL A 35 13.62 -4.19 6.86
C VAL A 35 14.45 -4.58 5.65
N TYR A 36 14.86 -3.61 4.83
CA TYR A 36 15.63 -3.90 3.62
C TYR A 36 16.95 -4.59 3.91
N GLY A 37 17.70 -4.17 4.95
CA GLY A 37 18.96 -4.79 5.34
C GLY A 37 18.81 -6.27 5.73
N VAL A 38 17.70 -6.62 6.38
CA VAL A 38 17.37 -8.02 6.70
C VAL A 38 16.98 -8.80 5.44
N LEU A 39 16.18 -8.21 4.55
CA LEU A 39 15.69 -8.90 3.36
C LEU A 39 16.76 -9.11 2.29
N CYS A 40 17.65 -8.14 2.07
CA CYS A 40 18.69 -8.23 1.03
C CYS A 40 19.77 -9.27 1.33
N SER A 41 19.96 -9.62 2.61
CA SER A 41 20.94 -10.61 3.06
C SER A 41 20.38 -12.04 3.12
N ARG A 42 19.08 -12.23 2.87
CA ARG A 42 18.40 -13.53 3.01
C ARG A 42 18.51 -14.37 1.73
N PRO A 43 18.82 -15.66 1.82
CA PRO A 43 18.80 -16.56 0.67
C PRO A 43 17.36 -16.89 0.24
N GLU A 44 17.16 -17.26 -1.02
CA GLU A 44 15.82 -17.46 -1.62
C GLU A 44 15.04 -18.65 -1.05
N ASN A 45 15.71 -19.65 -0.45
CA ASN A 45 15.10 -20.88 0.04
C ASN A 45 14.66 -20.83 1.51
N VAL A 46 14.55 -19.63 2.09
CA VAL A 46 14.12 -19.44 3.48
C VAL A 46 12.62 -19.16 3.56
N SER A 47 12.07 -19.26 4.76
CA SER A 47 10.67 -18.91 5.00
C SER A 47 10.39 -17.44 4.65
N ASN A 48 9.16 -17.19 4.21
CA ASN A 48 8.62 -15.84 4.00
C ASN A 48 8.36 -15.08 5.31
N PHE A 49 8.53 -15.75 6.46
CA PHE A 49 8.26 -15.21 7.79
C PHE A 49 9.55 -14.81 8.47
N VAL A 50 9.54 -13.62 9.06
CA VAL A 50 10.65 -13.05 9.81
C VAL A 50 10.11 -12.56 11.14
N GLN A 51 10.66 -13.10 12.23
CA GLN A 51 10.41 -12.61 13.57
C GLN A 51 11.65 -11.86 14.04
N SER A 52 11.51 -10.56 14.34
CA SER A 52 12.59 -9.77 14.93
C SER A 52 12.02 -8.80 15.97
N ASN A 53 12.04 -9.26 17.22
CA ASN A 53 11.52 -8.51 18.37
C ASN A 53 12.29 -7.20 18.61
N GLN A 54 13.54 -7.09 18.12
CA GLN A 54 14.36 -5.89 18.30
C GLN A 54 14.13 -4.82 17.23
N LEU A 55 13.76 -5.21 16.01
CA LEU A 55 13.67 -4.28 14.87
C LEU A 55 12.26 -3.75 14.66
N PHE A 56 11.23 -4.54 14.97
CA PHE A 56 9.84 -4.22 14.62
C PHE A 56 8.97 -3.85 15.83
N GLY A 57 9.56 -3.81 17.02
CA GLY A 57 8.85 -3.69 18.31
C GLY A 57 8.58 -5.06 18.96
N LEU A 58 8.22 -5.03 20.24
CA LEU A 58 7.81 -6.24 20.97
C LEU A 58 6.60 -6.87 20.28
N ASP A 59 6.66 -8.20 20.07
CA ASP A 59 5.61 -9.03 19.46
C ASP A 59 5.23 -8.73 18.00
N SER A 60 6.06 -7.97 17.29
CA SER A 60 5.86 -7.74 15.85
C SER A 60 6.47 -8.86 15.01
N ARG A 61 5.70 -9.27 14.00
CA ARG A 61 6.08 -10.24 12.97
C ARG A 61 6.03 -9.59 11.60
N LEU A 62 6.79 -10.16 10.68
CA LEU A 62 6.91 -9.67 9.32
C LEU A 62 6.73 -10.84 8.36
N VAL A 63 5.89 -10.63 7.35
CA VAL A 63 5.81 -11.51 6.18
C VAL A 63 6.25 -10.73 4.95
N TYR A 64 7.06 -11.36 4.11
CA TYR A 64 7.49 -10.78 2.86
C TYR A 64 7.40 -11.77 1.70
N LYS A 65 7.28 -11.24 0.49
CA LYS A 65 7.42 -11.99 -0.75
C LYS A 65 8.01 -11.08 -1.82
N THR A 66 8.88 -11.65 -2.64
CA THR A 66 9.49 -10.94 -3.76
C THR A 66 8.66 -11.17 -5.01
N PHE A 67 8.28 -10.09 -5.68
CA PHE A 67 7.60 -10.10 -6.97
C PHE A 67 8.45 -9.28 -7.96
N ALA A 68 9.04 -9.97 -8.95
CA ALA A 68 10.05 -9.40 -9.84
C ALA A 68 11.19 -8.70 -9.07
N THR A 69 11.29 -7.37 -9.14
CA THR A 69 12.31 -6.55 -8.45
C THR A 69 11.82 -5.94 -7.14
N LEU A 70 10.57 -6.20 -6.74
CA LEU A 70 9.93 -5.57 -5.58
C LEU A 70 9.76 -6.55 -4.42
N TYR A 71 10.17 -6.12 -3.23
CA TYR A 71 9.84 -6.74 -1.95
C TYR A 71 8.53 -6.17 -1.44
N PHE A 72 7.51 -7.03 -1.35
CA PHE A 72 6.26 -6.72 -0.66
C PHE A 72 6.39 -7.19 0.78
N VAL A 73 6.09 -6.32 1.74
CA VAL A 73 6.34 -6.56 3.16
C VAL A 73 5.15 -6.09 3.98
N PHE A 74 4.59 -7.00 4.77
CA PHE A 74 3.52 -6.72 5.72
C PHE A 74 4.07 -6.91 7.13
N ILE A 75 3.91 -5.90 7.98
CA ILE A 75 4.31 -5.91 9.38
C ILE A 75 3.04 -5.95 10.22
N PHE A 76 2.94 -6.91 11.12
CA PHE A 76 1.73 -7.17 11.91
C PHE A 76 2.08 -7.72 13.30
N ASP A 77 1.12 -7.69 14.21
CA ASP A 77 1.29 -8.25 15.57
C ASP A 77 1.13 -9.75 15.62
N SER A 78 1.61 -10.37 16.70
CA SER A 78 1.37 -11.78 17.02
C SER A 78 -0.11 -12.19 17.12
N SER A 79 -1.06 -11.24 17.12
CA SER A 79 -2.49 -11.51 17.08
C SER A 79 -2.98 -12.01 15.72
N GLU A 80 -2.27 -11.68 14.63
CA GLU A 80 -2.68 -12.06 13.28
C GLU A 80 -2.04 -13.38 12.85
N ASN A 81 -2.72 -14.09 11.96
CA ASN A 81 -2.19 -15.30 11.35
C ASN A 81 -1.23 -14.95 10.19
N GLU A 82 0.00 -15.43 10.26
CA GLU A 82 1.05 -15.18 9.26
C GLU A 82 0.66 -15.67 7.85
N LEU A 83 -0.03 -16.82 7.76
CA LEU A 83 -0.48 -17.37 6.48
C LEU A 83 -1.62 -16.54 5.88
N ALA A 84 -2.51 -16.00 6.72
CA ALA A 84 -3.57 -15.10 6.27
C ALA A 84 -3.01 -13.78 5.73
N MET A 85 -1.95 -13.25 6.38
CA MET A 85 -1.26 -12.05 5.88
C MET A 85 -0.53 -12.31 4.55
N LEU A 86 0.04 -13.50 4.36
CA LEU A 86 0.65 -13.90 3.10
C LEU A 86 -0.40 -14.00 1.97
N ASP A 87 -1.58 -14.53 2.26
CA ASP A 87 -2.69 -14.64 1.30
C ASP A 87 -3.25 -13.24 0.96
N LEU A 88 -3.39 -12.37 1.96
CA LEU A 88 -3.79 -10.98 1.75
C LEU A 88 -2.80 -10.20 0.87
N MET A 89 -1.51 -10.44 1.02
CA MET A 89 -0.48 -9.88 0.14
C MET A 89 -0.66 -10.35 -1.30
N GLN A 90 -1.03 -11.62 -1.51
CA GLN A 90 -1.31 -12.17 -2.83
C GLN A 90 -2.55 -11.50 -3.44
N VAL A 91 -3.64 -11.34 -2.68
CA VAL A 91 -4.83 -10.57 -3.10
C VAL A 91 -4.47 -9.15 -3.52
N PHE A 92 -3.60 -8.47 -2.76
CA PHE A 92 -3.15 -7.12 -3.10
C PHE A 92 -2.40 -7.09 -4.45
N VAL A 93 -1.45 -7.99 -4.65
CA VAL A 93 -0.68 -8.06 -5.91
C VAL A 93 -1.56 -8.43 -7.09
N GLU A 94 -2.49 -9.37 -6.92
CA GLU A 94 -3.45 -9.73 -7.98
C GLU A 94 -4.39 -8.59 -8.34
N THR A 95 -4.81 -7.80 -7.35
CA THR A 95 -5.65 -6.61 -7.57
C THR A 95 -4.87 -5.53 -8.32
N LEU A 96 -3.59 -5.33 -7.99
CA LEU A 96 -2.70 -4.44 -8.75
C LEU A 96 -2.54 -4.91 -10.20
N ASP A 97 -2.31 -6.21 -10.41
CA ASP A 97 -2.10 -6.77 -11.74
C ASP A 97 -3.35 -6.63 -12.63
N LYS A 98 -4.54 -6.90 -12.07
CA LYS A 98 -5.82 -6.67 -12.77
C LYS A 98 -6.07 -5.19 -13.08
N CYS A 99 -5.70 -4.31 -12.16
CA CYS A 99 -5.90 -2.87 -12.32
C CYS A 99 -4.99 -2.26 -13.40
N PHE A 100 -3.75 -2.73 -13.54
CA PHE A 100 -2.77 -2.18 -14.49
C PHE A 100 -2.55 -3.05 -15.73
N SER A 101 -3.15 -4.24 -15.83
CA SER A 101 -3.03 -5.17 -16.97
C SER A 101 -1.57 -5.53 -17.29
N ASN A 102 -0.95 -6.30 -16.40
CA ASN A 102 0.50 -6.59 -16.30
C ASN A 102 1.26 -5.46 -15.60
N VAL A 103 1.06 -5.37 -14.29
CA VAL A 103 1.66 -4.32 -13.46
C VAL A 103 3.20 -4.38 -13.50
N CYS A 104 3.84 -3.24 -13.70
CA CYS A 104 5.29 -3.09 -13.52
C CYS A 104 5.63 -2.10 -12.38
N GLU A 105 6.88 -2.11 -11.92
CA GLU A 105 7.35 -1.17 -10.89
C GLU A 105 7.08 0.29 -11.29
N LEU A 106 7.21 0.60 -12.58
CA LEU A 106 7.03 1.95 -13.10
C LEU A 106 5.57 2.41 -12.95
N ASP A 107 4.60 1.51 -13.12
CA ASP A 107 3.18 1.81 -12.92
C ASP A 107 2.86 2.16 -11.47
N ILE A 108 3.47 1.43 -10.53
CA ILE A 108 3.33 1.70 -9.09
C ILE A 108 3.91 3.08 -8.74
N VAL A 109 5.05 3.44 -9.35
CA VAL A 109 5.70 4.73 -9.11
C VAL A 109 4.89 5.89 -9.70
N PHE A 110 4.41 5.77 -10.94
CA PHE A 110 3.66 6.86 -11.59
C PHE A 110 2.23 6.98 -11.04
N ASN A 111 1.60 5.87 -10.67
CA ASN A 111 0.22 5.84 -10.18
C ASN A 111 0.14 5.62 -8.67
N PHE A 112 1.08 6.21 -7.89
CA PHE A 112 1.15 6.01 -6.44
C PHE A 112 -0.17 6.32 -5.73
N SER A 113 -0.89 7.37 -6.16
CA SER A 113 -2.19 7.73 -5.59
C SER A 113 -3.21 6.61 -5.75
N LYS A 114 -3.29 6.01 -6.95
CA LYS A 114 -4.22 4.90 -7.24
C LYS A 114 -3.84 3.65 -6.46
N VAL A 115 -2.55 3.37 -6.31
CA VAL A 115 -2.06 2.24 -5.49
C VAL A 115 -2.43 2.43 -4.02
N HIS A 116 -2.31 3.64 -3.48
CA HIS A 116 -2.77 3.95 -2.12
C HIS A 116 -4.28 3.75 -1.98
N THR A 117 -5.09 4.19 -2.94
CA THR A 117 -6.55 3.94 -2.94
C THR A 117 -6.86 2.45 -2.95
N ILE A 118 -6.19 1.66 -3.80
CA ILE A 118 -6.37 0.20 -3.84
C ILE A 118 -6.01 -0.42 -2.48
N LEU A 119 -4.89 0.00 -1.88
CA LEU A 119 -4.50 -0.50 -0.56
C LEU A 119 -5.51 -0.12 0.53
N ASP A 120 -6.06 1.09 0.48
CA ASP A 120 -7.03 1.58 1.47
C ASP A 120 -8.38 0.85 1.38
N GLU A 121 -8.78 0.36 0.19
CA GLU A 121 -9.95 -0.53 0.02
C GLU A 121 -9.71 -1.95 0.57
N ILE A 122 -8.46 -2.41 0.63
CA ILE A 122 -8.11 -3.74 1.16
C ILE A 122 -7.90 -3.67 2.67
N ILE A 123 -7.16 -2.65 3.15
CA ILE A 123 -6.74 -2.53 4.54
C ILE A 123 -6.96 -1.08 5.01
N LEU A 124 -7.84 -0.93 5.99
CA LEU A 124 -8.13 0.36 6.61
C LEU A 124 -7.90 0.28 8.12
N GLY A 125 -7.14 1.23 8.67
CA GLY A 125 -6.86 1.28 10.12
C GLY A 125 -6.15 0.04 10.66
N GLY A 126 -5.39 -0.68 9.84
CA GLY A 126 -4.71 -1.91 10.23
C GLY A 126 -5.59 -3.16 10.28
N GLN A 127 -6.83 -3.05 9.78
CA GLN A 127 -7.80 -4.15 9.68
C GLN A 127 -8.11 -4.46 8.21
N VAL A 128 -8.41 -5.72 7.92
CA VAL A 128 -8.79 -6.16 6.58
C VAL A 128 -10.25 -5.76 6.32
N LEU A 129 -10.48 -5.04 5.22
CA LEU A 129 -11.82 -4.60 4.82
C LEU A 129 -12.40 -5.53 3.75
N GLU A 130 -11.71 -5.65 2.62
CA GLU A 130 -12.17 -6.45 1.48
C GLU A 130 -11.04 -7.37 0.98
N THR A 131 -11.43 -8.57 0.55
CA THR A 131 -10.52 -9.60 0.01
C THR A 131 -10.85 -9.94 -1.44
N SER A 132 -12.04 -9.58 -1.91
CA SER A 132 -12.47 -9.81 -3.28
C SER A 132 -11.92 -8.76 -4.22
N SER A 133 -10.93 -9.14 -5.04
CA SER A 133 -10.34 -8.27 -6.07
C SER A 133 -11.39 -7.64 -7.01
N THR A 134 -12.53 -8.30 -7.26
CA THR A 134 -13.60 -7.74 -8.09
C THR A 134 -14.37 -6.63 -7.40
N GLU A 135 -14.62 -6.72 -6.10
CA GLU A 135 -15.31 -5.67 -5.34
C GLU A 135 -14.38 -4.47 -5.11
N ILE A 136 -13.11 -4.74 -4.79
CA ILE A 136 -12.08 -3.68 -4.67
C ILE A 136 -11.97 -2.87 -5.96
N MET A 137 -11.91 -3.53 -7.12
CA MET A 137 -11.86 -2.83 -8.41
C MET A 137 -13.08 -1.95 -8.66
N LYS A 138 -14.29 -2.45 -8.35
CA LYS A 138 -15.52 -1.66 -8.51
C LYS A 138 -15.48 -0.40 -7.66
N ALA A 139 -15.06 -0.52 -6.39
CA ALA A 139 -14.95 0.61 -5.47
C ALA A 139 -13.91 1.63 -5.97
N VAL A 140 -12.73 1.19 -6.38
CA VAL A 140 -11.66 2.06 -6.92
C VAL A 140 -12.10 2.78 -8.20
N ASP A 141 -12.83 2.11 -9.09
CA ASP A 141 -13.37 2.70 -10.31
C ASP A 141 -14.47 3.73 -10.00
N GLU A 142 -15.32 3.47 -9.00
CA GLU A 142 -16.34 4.40 -8.55
C GLU A 142 -15.71 5.67 -7.94
N ILE A 143 -14.71 5.52 -7.07
CA ILE A 143 -13.92 6.63 -6.52
C ILE A 143 -13.30 7.45 -7.65
N SER A 144 -12.65 6.78 -8.61
CA SER A 144 -12.03 7.44 -9.77
C SER A 144 -13.04 8.21 -10.63
N ARG A 145 -14.28 7.73 -10.74
CA ARG A 145 -15.37 8.44 -11.46
C ARG A 145 -15.83 9.67 -10.69
N LEU A 146 -16.02 9.56 -9.38
CA LEU A 146 -16.44 10.66 -8.52
C LEU A 146 -15.40 11.77 -8.46
N GLU A 147 -14.12 11.44 -8.39
CA GLU A 147 -13.02 12.42 -8.44
C GLU A 147 -13.02 13.21 -9.76
N LYS A 148 -13.24 12.53 -10.90
CA LYS A 148 -13.37 13.18 -12.21
C LYS A 148 -14.57 14.10 -12.27
N ALA A 149 -15.73 13.68 -11.74
CA ALA A 149 -16.94 14.49 -11.70
C ALA A 149 -16.75 15.73 -10.81
N SER A 150 -16.12 15.58 -9.64
CA SER A 150 -15.80 16.68 -8.73
C SER A 150 -14.88 17.73 -9.40
N ASN A 151 -13.81 17.27 -10.06
CA ASN A 151 -12.89 18.16 -10.76
C ASN A 151 -13.55 18.91 -11.94
N ALA A 152 -14.52 18.28 -12.62
CA ALA A 152 -15.31 18.93 -13.67
C ALA A 152 -16.25 20.01 -13.11
N MET A 153 -16.81 19.83 -11.91
CA MET A 153 -17.68 20.81 -11.24
C MET A 153 -16.93 22.07 -10.80
N THR A 154 -15.63 21.96 -10.46
CA THR A 154 -14.81 23.10 -10.04
C THR A 154 -14.45 24.04 -11.21
N LEU A 155 -14.58 23.58 -12.46
CA LEU A 155 -14.27 24.34 -13.68
C LEU A 155 -15.43 25.19 -14.21
N VAL A 156 -16.58 25.24 -13.52
CA VAL A 156 -17.63 26.20 -13.87
C VAL A 156 -17.08 27.61 -13.62
N PRO A 157 -16.98 28.48 -14.66
CA PRO A 157 -16.54 29.85 -14.46
C PRO A 157 -17.41 30.51 -13.39
N LYS A 158 -16.82 31.28 -12.47
CA LYS A 158 -17.55 32.25 -11.66
C LYS A 158 -18.09 33.38 -12.55
N SER A 159 -18.92 33.06 -13.54
CA SER A 159 -19.76 34.03 -14.21
C SER A 159 -20.96 34.30 -13.30
N ILE A 160 -20.73 35.09 -12.25
CA ILE A 160 -21.81 35.80 -11.58
C ILE A 160 -21.92 37.16 -12.26
N ALA A 161 -23.00 37.31 -13.01
CA ALA A 161 -23.47 38.56 -13.54
C ALA A 161 -23.92 39.50 -12.41
N THR A 162 -23.34 40.68 -12.33
CA THR A 162 -23.92 41.87 -11.69
C THR A 162 -23.62 43.05 -12.59
N TRP A 163 -24.48 43.26 -13.59
CA TRP A 163 -25.50 44.32 -13.59
C TRP A 163 -24.89 45.73 -13.59
N GLN A 164 -24.80 46.28 -14.80
CA GLN A 164 -24.74 47.72 -15.02
C GLN A 164 -25.93 48.39 -14.30
N SER A 165 -25.65 49.30 -13.38
CA SER A 165 -26.57 50.38 -13.06
C SER A 165 -25.79 51.59 -12.58
N ARG A 166 -25.79 52.59 -13.47
CA ARG A 166 -25.75 54.04 -13.26
C ARG A 166 -24.57 54.61 -12.48
#